data_AF-A0A5S4GSH4-F1
#
_entry.id   AF-A0A5S4GSH4-F1
#
_cell.length_a   1.000
_cell.length_b   1.000
_cell.length_c   1.000
_cell.angle_alpha   90.00
_cell.angle_beta   90.00
_cell.angle_gamma   90.00
#
_symmetry.space_group_name_H-M   'P 1'
#
loop_
_entity.id
_entity.type
_entity.pdbx_description
1 polymer ?
#
loop_
_entity_poly.entity_id
_entity_poly.type
_entity_poly.pdbx_seq_one_letter_code
_entity_poly.pdbx_strand_id
1 'polypeptide(L)'
;MIPADELVNRKLLQATVSWHTHPSDDQASLVHMWLHLSDLGPVRFHTAPDASLELTLDQPHNSSDMDEYGQVTVGPAAENFLMSRFIGQSIRAVHRIIDHRIGTEIGLRLELDHGEMRILNLGDDLFITDTALGFLAGLLLTLGQFLVAGEAVGLELMPTNLERWCIGVCPQGVLCL
;
A
#
# COMPACT_ATOMS: atom_id res chain seq x y z
N MET A 1 -14.24 8.39 5.81
CA MET A 1 -12.84 8.39 6.27
C MET A 1 -12.84 8.36 7.78
N ILE A 2 -11.97 7.57 8.40
CA ILE A 2 -11.79 7.56 9.87
C ILE A 2 -10.42 8.13 10.25
N PRO A 3 -10.29 8.77 11.43
CA PRO A 3 -9.00 9.20 11.91
C PRO A 3 -8.13 8.00 12.30
N ALA A 4 -6.83 8.08 12.03
CA ALA A 4 -5.87 7.02 12.32
C ALA A 4 -5.78 6.67 13.83
N ASP A 5 -6.11 7.63 14.71
CA ASP A 5 -6.13 7.42 16.16
C ASP A 5 -7.24 6.42 16.60
N GLU A 6 -8.27 6.18 15.78
CA GLU A 6 -9.31 5.19 16.09
C GLU A 6 -8.82 3.73 16.01
N LEU A 7 -7.65 3.52 15.39
CA LEU A 7 -7.01 2.20 15.35
C LEU A 7 -6.35 1.82 16.68
N VAL A 8 -6.05 2.80 17.54
CA VAL A 8 -5.35 2.57 18.81
C VAL A 8 -6.21 1.74 19.76
N ASN A 9 -5.56 0.82 20.49
CA ASN A 9 -6.17 -0.16 21.39
C ASN A 9 -7.11 -1.15 20.71
N ARG A 10 -7.09 -1.25 19.38
CA ARG A 10 -7.83 -2.27 18.64
C ARG A 10 -6.96 -3.49 18.42
N LYS A 11 -7.57 -4.67 18.56
CA LYS A 11 -6.93 -5.95 18.28
C LYS A 11 -7.06 -6.26 16.79
N LEU A 12 -5.95 -6.57 16.13
CA LEU A 12 -5.94 -7.05 14.76
C LEU A 12 -6.41 -8.51 14.73
N LEU A 13 -7.56 -8.76 14.10
CA LEU A 13 -8.20 -10.07 14.06
C LEU A 13 -7.88 -10.83 12.76
N GLN A 14 -7.76 -10.09 11.66
CA GLN A 14 -7.49 -10.64 10.33
C GLN A 14 -6.96 -9.51 9.43
N ALA A 15 -6.21 -9.87 8.40
CA ALA A 15 -5.95 -9.00 7.24
C ALA A 15 -6.58 -9.62 5.99
N THR A 16 -7.24 -8.80 5.19
CA THR A 16 -7.70 -9.15 3.84
C THR A 16 -6.94 -8.26 2.87
N VAL A 17 -6.55 -8.80 1.73
CA VAL A 17 -5.76 -8.10 0.71
C VAL A 17 -6.42 -8.25 -0.65
N SER A 18 -6.24 -7.23 -1.48
CA SER A 18 -6.63 -7.25 -2.88
C SER A 18 -5.40 -7.11 -3.75
N TRP A 19 -5.21 -8.06 -4.65
CA TRP A 19 -4.10 -8.08 -5.59
C TRP A 19 -4.62 -7.94 -7.01
N HIS A 20 -4.00 -7.07 -7.78
CA HIS A 20 -4.17 -7.00 -9.22
C HIS A 20 -3.06 -7.81 -9.90
N THR A 21 -3.43 -8.63 -10.87
CA THR A 21 -2.51 -9.42 -11.70
C THR A 21 -2.86 -9.20 -13.15
N HIS A 22 -1.90 -8.70 -13.92
CA HIS A 22 -2.01 -8.61 -15.38
C HIS A 22 -1.07 -9.62 -16.06
N PRO A 23 -1.42 -10.23 -17.21
CA PRO A 23 -0.56 -11.22 -17.88
C PRO A 23 0.82 -10.70 -18.32
N SER A 24 0.98 -9.38 -18.48
CA SER A 24 2.27 -8.77 -18.79
C SER A 24 3.11 -8.43 -17.56
N ASP A 25 2.54 -8.56 -16.35
CA ASP A 25 3.23 -8.19 -15.13
C ASP A 25 4.03 -9.38 -14.61
N ASP A 26 5.28 -9.11 -14.21
CA ASP A 26 6.12 -10.13 -13.56
C ASP A 26 5.61 -10.47 -12.15
N GLN A 27 4.86 -9.57 -11.51
CA GLN A 27 4.36 -9.71 -10.14
C GLN A 27 3.00 -9.04 -9.95
N ALA A 28 2.22 -9.59 -9.03
CA ALA A 28 0.96 -9.00 -8.60
C ALA A 28 1.18 -7.68 -7.83
N SER A 29 0.33 -6.69 -8.06
CA SER A 29 0.36 -5.39 -7.39
C SER A 29 -0.68 -5.33 -6.28
N LEU A 30 -0.30 -4.82 -5.10
CA LEU A 30 -1.23 -4.67 -3.97
C LEU A 30 -2.13 -3.44 -4.21
N VAL A 31 -3.43 -3.69 -4.37
CA VAL A 31 -4.42 -2.61 -4.61
C VAL A 31 -4.94 -2.07 -3.29
N HIS A 32 -5.44 -2.96 -2.44
CA HIS A 32 -6.06 -2.61 -1.17
C HIS A 32 -5.66 -3.58 -0.07
N MET A 33 -5.68 -3.09 1.17
CA MET A 33 -5.59 -3.92 2.37
C MET A 33 -6.69 -3.52 3.35
N TRP A 34 -7.35 -4.51 3.94
CA TRP A 34 -8.27 -4.31 5.06
C TRP A 34 -7.71 -4.94 6.32
N LEU A 35 -7.66 -4.15 7.39
CA LEU A 35 -7.38 -4.65 8.73
C LEU A 35 -8.71 -4.84 9.47
N HIS A 36 -9.01 -6.07 9.86
CA HIS A 36 -10.20 -6.38 10.64
C HIS A 36 -9.86 -6.15 12.11
N LEU A 37 -10.43 -5.08 12.68
CA LEU A 37 -10.10 -4.61 14.01
C LEU A 37 -11.24 -4.88 14.99
N SER A 38 -10.92 -5.32 16.21
CA SER A 38 -11.92 -5.54 17.26
C SER A 38 -12.74 -4.28 17.51
N ASP A 39 -14.06 -4.42 17.60
CA ASP A 39 -15.02 -3.33 17.89
C ASP A 39 -15.06 -2.17 16.87
N LEU A 40 -14.34 -2.30 15.73
CA LEU A 40 -14.32 -1.31 14.66
C LEU A 40 -14.71 -1.91 13.30
N GLY A 41 -14.40 -3.20 13.07
CA GLY A 41 -14.65 -3.87 11.80
C GLY A 41 -13.48 -3.70 10.81
N PRO A 42 -13.71 -3.96 9.51
CA PRO A 42 -12.67 -3.84 8.50
C PRO A 42 -12.38 -2.37 8.17
N VAL A 43 -11.12 -1.97 8.34
CA VAL A 43 -10.59 -0.67 7.91
C VAL A 43 -9.78 -0.88 6.64
N ARG A 44 -10.25 -0.33 5.53
CA ARG A 44 -9.55 -0.30 4.25
C ARG A 44 -8.48 0.79 4.27
N PHE A 45 -7.28 0.40 3.84
CA PHE A 45 -6.15 1.27 3.53
C PHE A 45 -6.08 1.37 2.00
N HIS A 46 -6.12 2.58 1.48
CA HIS A 46 -5.98 2.82 0.05
C HIS A 46 -5.27 4.14 -0.23
N THR A 47 -4.65 4.20 -1.40
CA THR A 47 -3.96 5.39 -1.89
C THR A 47 -4.98 6.43 -2.36
N ALA A 48 -4.63 7.70 -2.20
CA ALA A 48 -5.39 8.84 -2.70
C ALA A 48 -4.56 9.62 -3.74
N PRO A 49 -5.21 10.31 -4.70
CA PRO A 49 -4.51 11.00 -5.80
C PRO A 49 -3.61 12.16 -5.36
N ASP A 50 -3.75 12.64 -4.12
CA ASP A 50 -2.91 13.69 -3.53
C ASP A 50 -1.67 13.13 -2.81
N ALA A 51 -1.33 11.86 -3.08
CA ALA A 51 -0.29 11.06 -2.44
C ALA A 51 -0.57 10.69 -0.97
N SER A 52 -1.73 11.04 -0.42
CA SER A 52 -2.07 10.67 0.96
C SER A 52 -2.52 9.21 1.09
N LEU A 53 -2.45 8.69 2.31
CA LEU A 53 -3.02 7.39 2.66
C LEU A 53 -4.40 7.59 3.31
N GLU A 54 -5.44 7.01 2.72
CA GLU A 54 -6.81 7.11 3.23
C GLU A 54 -7.25 5.85 3.99
N LEU A 55 -8.00 6.08 5.07
CA LEU A 55 -8.57 5.04 5.92
C LEU A 55 -10.10 5.12 5.89
N THR A 56 -10.76 4.04 5.51
CA THR A 56 -12.23 3.98 5.43
C THR A 56 -12.76 2.70 6.07
N LEU A 57 -13.87 2.81 6.82
CA LEU A 57 -14.65 1.65 7.21
C LEU A 57 -15.40 1.15 5.98
N ASP A 58 -14.96 0.02 5.45
CA ASP A 58 -15.47 -0.54 4.21
C ASP A 58 -15.28 -2.06 4.20
N GLN A 59 -16.22 -2.79 3.62
CA GLN A 59 -16.09 -4.24 3.51
C GLN A 59 -15.15 -4.59 2.35
N PRO A 60 -14.38 -5.70 2.44
CA PRO A 60 -13.68 -6.21 1.28
C PRO A 60 -14.66 -6.47 0.14
N HIS A 61 -14.34 -5.97 -1.05
CA HIS A 61 -15.13 -6.24 -2.25
C HIS A 61 -14.88 -7.66 -2.78
N ASN A 62 -15.69 -8.09 -3.74
CA ASN A 62 -15.47 -9.37 -4.42
C ASN A 62 -14.26 -9.28 -5.36
N SER A 63 -13.65 -10.44 -5.64
CA SER A 63 -12.74 -10.60 -6.77
C SER A 63 -13.46 -10.27 -8.08
N SER A 64 -12.73 -9.77 -9.07
CA SER A 64 -13.26 -9.44 -10.40
C SER A 64 -12.29 -9.83 -11.50
N ASP A 65 -12.82 -10.37 -12.59
CA ASP A 65 -12.12 -10.46 -13.87
C ASP A 65 -12.33 -9.12 -14.60
N MET A 66 -11.24 -8.51 -15.06
CA MET A 66 -11.25 -7.25 -15.82
C MET A 66 -10.89 -7.48 -17.29
N ASP A 67 -11.10 -8.71 -17.79
CA ASP A 67 -10.85 -9.10 -19.17
C ASP A 67 -9.38 -8.84 -19.57
N GLU A 68 -9.15 -7.99 -20.58
CA GLU A 68 -7.82 -7.64 -21.06
C GLU A 68 -6.98 -6.87 -20.03
N TYR A 69 -7.61 -6.27 -19.00
CA TYR A 69 -6.93 -5.51 -17.95
C TYR A 69 -6.51 -6.39 -16.76
N GLY A 70 -6.65 -7.72 -16.88
CA GLY A 70 -6.20 -8.68 -15.88
C GLY A 70 -7.26 -9.01 -14.85
N GLN A 71 -6.84 -9.42 -13.66
CA GLN A 71 -7.72 -9.92 -12.61
C GLN A 71 -7.41 -9.26 -11.27
N VAL A 72 -8.46 -8.95 -10.52
CA VAL A 72 -8.37 -8.57 -9.11
C VAL A 72 -8.83 -9.74 -8.25
N THR A 73 -7.94 -10.21 -7.39
CA THR A 73 -8.24 -11.25 -6.40
C THR A 73 -8.34 -10.62 -5.01
N VAL A 74 -9.37 -10.99 -4.25
CA VAL A 74 -9.54 -10.55 -2.86
C VAL A 74 -9.65 -11.77 -1.96
N GLY A 75 -8.87 -11.79 -0.89
CA GLY A 75 -8.87 -12.90 0.04
C GLY A 75 -8.10 -12.60 1.33
N PRO A 76 -8.14 -13.53 2.30
CA PRO A 76 -7.30 -13.45 3.49
C PRO A 76 -5.83 -13.28 3.09
N ALA A 77 -5.10 -12.46 3.84
CA ALA A 77 -3.67 -12.36 3.66
C ALA A 77 -2.99 -13.72 3.85
N ALA A 78 -2.06 -14.06 2.95
CA ALA A 78 -1.28 -15.29 3.06
C ALA A 78 -0.43 -15.31 4.33
N GLU A 79 -0.04 -16.49 4.83
CA GLU A 79 0.73 -16.61 6.07
C GLU A 79 2.08 -15.86 6.04
N ASN A 80 2.69 -15.77 4.85
CA ASN A 80 3.94 -15.05 4.64
C ASN A 80 3.77 -13.54 4.40
N PHE A 81 2.54 -13.03 4.33
CA PHE A 81 2.28 -11.60 4.24
C PHE A 81 2.69 -10.92 5.54
N LEU A 82 3.35 -9.76 5.46
CA LEU A 82 3.95 -9.09 6.62
C LEU A 82 2.97 -8.84 7.76
N MET A 83 1.69 -8.58 7.46
CA MET A 83 0.67 -8.32 8.49
C MET A 83 0.21 -9.58 9.22
N SER A 84 0.38 -10.75 8.60
CA SER A 84 -0.11 -12.03 9.14
C SER A 84 0.58 -12.42 10.46
N ARG A 85 1.83 -12.01 10.68
CA ARG A 85 2.54 -12.26 11.95
C ARG A 85 2.00 -11.45 13.14
N PHE A 86 1.19 -10.44 12.87
CA PHE A 86 0.64 -9.52 13.87
C PHE A 86 -0.82 -9.83 14.22
N ILE A 87 -1.43 -10.83 13.58
CA ILE A 87 -2.78 -11.27 13.91
C ILE A 87 -2.83 -11.68 15.39
N GLY A 88 -3.86 -11.20 16.08
CA GLY A 88 -4.07 -11.37 17.50
C GLY A 88 -3.44 -10.29 18.38
N GLN A 89 -2.64 -9.38 17.84
CA GLN A 89 -1.99 -8.30 18.60
C GLN A 89 -2.82 -7.02 18.62
N SER A 90 -2.60 -6.19 19.63
CA SER A 90 -3.22 -4.86 19.73
C SER A 90 -2.33 -3.79 19.11
N ILE A 91 -2.96 -2.84 18.41
CA ILE A 91 -2.29 -1.61 17.98
C ILE A 91 -2.14 -0.71 19.21
N ARG A 92 -0.90 -0.40 19.58
CA ARG A 92 -0.53 0.40 20.76
C ARG A 92 -0.42 1.88 20.46
N ALA A 93 0.12 2.21 19.29
CA ALA A 93 0.25 3.58 18.84
C ALA A 93 0.20 3.65 17.32
N VAL A 94 -0.17 4.82 16.82
CA VAL A 94 -0.17 5.15 15.40
C VAL A 94 0.60 6.45 15.22
N HIS A 95 1.56 6.45 14.30
CA HIS A 95 2.35 7.63 13.97
C HIS A 95 2.21 7.94 12.49
N ARG A 96 1.93 9.18 12.18
CA ARG A 96 1.86 9.67 10.81
C ARG A 96 3.25 9.78 10.22
N ILE A 97 3.37 9.37 8.95
CA ILE A 97 4.60 9.50 8.17
C ILE A 97 4.35 10.63 7.18
N ILE A 98 5.06 11.74 7.37
CA ILE A 98 4.92 12.94 6.55
C ILE A 98 6.10 13.01 5.56
N ASP A 99 5.79 13.17 4.27
CA ASP A 99 6.80 13.63 3.32
C ASP A 99 6.95 15.15 3.45
N HIS A 100 8.05 15.59 4.06
CA HIS A 100 8.33 17.00 4.28
C HIS A 100 8.54 17.82 2.99
N ARG A 101 8.76 17.19 1.84
CA ARG A 101 8.93 17.91 0.56
C ARG A 101 7.61 18.45 0.04
N ILE A 102 6.53 17.68 0.23
CA ILE A 102 5.18 18.00 -0.24
C ILE A 102 4.22 18.35 0.90
N GLY A 103 4.61 18.11 2.16
CA GLY A 103 3.79 18.40 3.33
C GLY A 103 2.62 17.43 3.54
N THR A 104 2.65 16.26 2.87
CA THR A 104 1.55 15.29 2.83
C THR A 104 1.83 14.11 3.77
N GLU A 105 0.79 13.62 4.43
CA GLU A 105 0.81 12.34 5.14
C GLU A 105 0.77 11.19 4.15
N ILE A 106 1.94 10.63 3.83
CA ILE A 106 2.10 9.55 2.86
C ILE A 106 1.91 8.16 3.49
N GLY A 107 1.67 8.07 4.80
CA GLY A 107 1.41 6.79 5.43
C GLY A 107 1.41 6.78 6.95
N LEU A 108 1.34 5.57 7.51
CA LEU A 108 1.25 5.33 8.94
C LEU A 108 2.31 4.33 9.40
N ARG A 109 2.89 4.57 10.57
CA ARG A 109 3.58 3.57 11.38
C ARG A 109 2.64 3.08 12.48
N LEU A 110 2.35 1.78 12.47
CA LEU A 110 1.60 1.09 13.49
C LEU A 110 2.57 0.43 14.46
N GLU A 111 2.49 0.77 15.74
CA GLU A 111 3.17 0.04 16.81
C GLU A 111 2.20 -1.02 17.35
N LEU A 112 2.61 -2.27 17.32
CA LEU A 112 1.86 -3.42 17.82
C LEU A 112 2.56 -4.02 19.05
N ASP A 113 1.89 -4.94 19.73
CA ASP A 113 2.42 -5.61 20.95
C ASP A 113 3.86 -6.11 20.82
N HIS A 114 4.20 -6.68 19.66
CA HIS A 114 5.48 -7.35 19.43
C HIS A 114 6.20 -6.87 18.17
N GLY A 115 5.99 -5.62 17.76
CA GLY A 115 6.75 -5.03 16.67
C GLY A 115 6.08 -3.81 16.07
N GLU A 116 6.58 -3.37 14.93
CA GLU A 116 6.02 -2.24 14.19
C GLU A 116 5.86 -2.59 12.72
N MET A 117 4.97 -1.85 12.06
CA MET A 117 4.76 -1.90 10.63
C MET A 117 4.55 -0.49 10.08
N ARG A 118 4.94 -0.28 8.83
CA ARG A 118 4.65 0.93 8.07
C ARG A 118 3.79 0.56 6.87
N ILE A 119 2.79 1.38 6.61
CA ILE A 119 1.89 1.31 5.46
C ILE A 119 1.98 2.67 4.77
N LEU A 120 2.28 2.68 3.47
CA LEU A 120 2.65 3.88 2.72
C LEU A 120 1.89 3.93 1.40
N ASN A 121 1.51 5.12 0.98
CA ASN A 121 1.21 5.45 -0.42
C ASN A 121 2.51 5.95 -1.07
N LEU A 122 3.04 5.22 -2.05
CA LEU A 122 4.21 5.66 -2.81
C LEU A 122 3.94 5.51 -4.30
N GLY A 123 3.70 6.63 -4.98
CA GLY A 123 3.39 6.63 -6.41
C GLY A 123 2.08 5.88 -6.72
N ASP A 124 1.07 6.09 -5.89
CA ASP A 124 -0.26 5.46 -5.94
C ASP A 124 -0.28 3.95 -5.64
N ASP A 125 0.87 3.38 -5.30
CA ASP A 125 1.01 1.99 -4.85
C ASP A 125 1.00 1.88 -3.32
N LEU A 126 0.31 0.86 -2.80
CA LEU A 126 0.29 0.55 -1.37
C LEU A 126 1.53 -0.29 -0.98
N PHE A 127 2.42 0.31 -0.20
CA PHE A 127 3.64 -0.35 0.28
C PHE A 127 3.56 -0.70 1.76
N ILE A 128 4.00 -1.91 2.11
CA ILE A 128 4.03 -2.42 3.48
C ILE A 128 5.44 -2.86 3.82
N THR A 129 5.96 -2.40 4.97
CA THR A 129 7.32 -2.72 5.40
C THR A 129 7.44 -2.68 6.92
N ASP A 130 8.35 -3.47 7.46
CA ASP A 130 8.78 -3.41 8.86
C ASP A 130 10.13 -2.71 9.05
N THR A 131 10.76 -2.32 7.93
CA THR A 131 12.06 -1.66 7.94
C THR A 131 11.90 -0.16 8.11
N ALA A 132 12.85 0.48 8.81
CA ALA A 132 12.87 1.93 8.94
C ALA A 132 13.13 2.60 7.57
N LEU A 133 12.35 3.65 7.27
CA LEU A 133 12.38 4.40 6.01
C LEU A 133 13.76 4.93 5.60
N GLY A 134 14.71 5.08 6.54
CA GLY A 134 16.08 5.48 6.22
C GLY A 134 16.78 4.55 5.23
N PHE A 135 16.37 3.27 5.15
CA PHE A 135 16.87 2.31 4.17
C PHE A 135 16.14 2.40 2.82
N LEU A 136 14.83 2.67 2.85
CA LEU A 136 13.99 2.75 1.65
C LEU A 136 14.13 4.08 0.91
N ALA A 137 14.43 5.18 1.60
CA ALA A 137 14.70 6.47 0.98
C ALA A 137 15.89 6.39 0.01
N GLY A 138 16.89 5.55 0.30
CA GLY A 138 17.99 5.26 -0.61
C GLY A 138 17.53 4.53 -1.88
N LEU A 139 16.63 3.55 -1.75
CA LEU A 139 16.13 2.71 -2.85
C LEU A 139 15.06 3.41 -3.73
N LEU A 140 14.18 4.20 -3.10
CA LEU A 140 13.14 4.99 -3.75
C LEU A 140 13.69 6.24 -4.43
N LEU A 141 14.80 6.81 -3.95
CA LEU A 141 15.50 7.87 -4.68
C LEU A 141 16.17 7.32 -5.94
N THR A 142 16.74 6.11 -5.93
CA THR A 142 17.27 5.49 -7.15
C THR A 142 16.17 5.13 -8.14
N LEU A 143 15.04 4.57 -7.67
CA LEU A 143 13.92 4.23 -8.55
C LEU A 143 13.11 5.46 -9.01
N GLY A 144 13.08 6.54 -8.22
CA GLY A 144 12.41 7.81 -8.54
C GLY A 144 13.27 8.80 -9.34
N GLN A 145 14.61 8.73 -9.27
CA GLN A 145 15.50 9.56 -10.10
C GLN A 145 15.69 9.00 -11.52
N PHE A 146 15.40 7.73 -11.76
CA PHE A 146 15.39 7.18 -13.12
C PHE A 146 14.25 7.70 -13.99
N LEU A 147 13.27 8.45 -13.43
CA LEU A 147 12.14 8.96 -14.20
C LEU A 147 12.27 10.40 -14.74
N VAL A 148 13.34 11.16 -14.44
CA VAL A 148 13.44 12.58 -14.91
C VAL A 148 14.81 13.00 -15.49
N ALA A 149 15.89 12.24 -15.34
CA ALA A 149 17.16 12.61 -15.98
C ALA A 149 17.60 11.53 -16.97
N GLY A 150 17.35 11.79 -18.26
CA GLY A 150 18.10 11.13 -19.32
C GLY A 150 19.55 11.56 -19.26
N GLU A 151 20.37 10.86 -18.47
CA GLU A 151 21.80 10.70 -18.71
C GLU A 151 22.29 9.43 -18.01
N ALA A 152 22.87 8.54 -18.82
CA ALA A 152 23.36 7.25 -18.39
C ALA A 152 24.60 7.38 -17.51
N VAL A 153 24.56 6.79 -16.30
CA VAL A 153 25.76 6.32 -15.63
C VAL A 153 25.53 4.85 -15.28
N GLY A 154 26.31 3.99 -15.93
CA GLY A 154 26.14 2.54 -15.90
C GLY A 154 26.28 1.94 -14.51
N LEU A 155 25.26 1.20 -14.10
CA LEU A 155 25.46 -0.06 -13.39
C LEU A 155 24.75 -1.17 -14.18
N GLU A 156 25.55 -2.13 -14.60
CA GLU A 156 25.18 -3.28 -15.41
C GLU A 156 24.46 -4.31 -14.53
N LEU A 157 23.12 -4.37 -14.60
CA LEU A 157 22.29 -5.57 -14.44
C LEU A 157 20.96 -5.36 -15.21
N MET A 158 20.81 -6.06 -16.34
CA MET A 158 19.60 -6.16 -17.20
C MET A 158 18.66 -7.30 -16.72
N PRO A 159 17.40 -7.46 -17.24
CA PRO A 159 16.72 -6.75 -18.34
C PRO A 159 15.47 -5.94 -17.89
N THR A 160 15.26 -4.68 -18.27
CA THR A 160 14.64 -4.15 -19.52
C THR A 160 13.25 -4.70 -19.88
N ASN A 161 12.21 -4.21 -19.19
CA ASN A 161 11.00 -3.63 -19.78
C ASN A 161 10.09 -3.08 -18.68
N LEU A 162 10.17 -1.77 -18.42
CA LEU A 162 9.28 -1.05 -17.51
C LEU A 162 8.41 -0.11 -18.36
N GLU A 163 7.27 -0.61 -18.85
CA GLU A 163 6.14 0.24 -19.19
C GLU A 163 5.16 0.16 -18.01
N ARG A 164 5.23 1.19 -17.15
CA ARG A 164 4.40 1.34 -15.96
C ARG A 164 3.09 2.01 -16.37
N TRP A 165 1.97 1.32 -16.17
CA TRP A 165 0.64 1.90 -16.30
C TRP A 165 0.17 2.41 -14.93
N CYS A 166 -0.08 3.71 -14.83
CA CYS A 166 -0.67 4.34 -13.66
C CYS A 166 -2.18 4.09 -13.67
N ILE A 167 -2.73 3.46 -12.62
CA ILE A 167 -4.18 3.52 -12.37
C ILE A 167 -4.47 4.86 -11.68
N GLY A 168 -4.63 5.92 -12.48
CA GLY A 168 -4.98 7.25 -12.01
C GLY A 168 -6.50 7.47 -12.00
N VAL A 169 -7.04 8.02 -10.90
CA VAL A 169 -8.43 8.49 -10.84
C VAL A 169 -8.59 9.74 -11.71
N CYS A 170 -9.45 9.66 -12.73
CA CYS A 170 -9.73 10.75 -13.66
C CYS A 170 -10.57 11.87 -12.97
N PRO A 171 -10.35 13.17 -13.27
CA PRO A 171 -10.97 14.30 -12.55
C PRO A 171 -12.49 14.48 -12.81
N GLN A 172 -13.16 13.49 -13.39
CA GLN A 172 -14.58 13.51 -13.72
C GLN A 172 -15.41 12.48 -12.94
N GLY A 173 -14.83 11.78 -11.96
CA GLY A 173 -15.56 10.83 -11.11
C GLY A 173 -16.07 9.59 -11.84
N VAL A 174 -15.53 9.30 -13.03
CA VAL A 174 -15.73 8.04 -13.75
C VAL A 174 -14.46 7.21 -13.58
N LEU A 175 -14.62 5.98 -13.12
CA LEU A 175 -13.55 4.97 -13.16
C LEU A 175 -13.22 4.72 -14.64
N CYS A 176 -12.09 5.24 -15.10
CA CYS A 176 -11.57 4.96 -16.44
C CYS A 176 -10.27 4.17 -16.29
N LEU A 177 -10.24 3.04 -17.01
CA LEU A 177 -9.23 1.99 -17.06
C LEU A 177 -7.86 2.51 -17.51
#